data_AF-A0A839AJA8-F1
#
_entry.id   AF-A0A839AJA8-F1
#
_cell.length_a   1.000
_cell.length_b   1.000
_cell.length_c   1.000
_cell.angle_alpha   90.00
_cell.angle_beta   90.00
_cell.angle_gamma   90.00
#
_symmetry.space_group_name_H-M   'P 1'
#
loop_
_entity.id
_entity.type
_entity.pdbx_description
1 polymer ?
#
loop_
_entity_poly.entity_id
_entity_poly.type
_entity_poly.pdbx_seq_one_letter_code
_entity_poly.pdbx_strand_id
1 'polypeptide(L)'
;MLSERVRAALSRYMDERGISAANWCHRAGLNESWLYSFLRGVSDDFGAMKLIALADAENASIDEMLGRNLEDRMSVIDAALPILQERATEVSLGQIAIETMIPLKHLVAQFETKETLLIEAYLKLARDSALPTVARTAGDCLQQRMDSYVGLAAGWILQRFPMYLAFRSAILIASAAHRADYLRIQNDLAAVIRDKVLMPSKEISIPDMEILTCLSQTLYREMAALILIHGHHGELELIAADLQRITRAILTGKKDAAEL
;
A
#
# COMPACT_ATOMS: atom_id res chain seq x y z
N MET A 1 -2.78 -5.93 14.68
CA MET A 1 -1.80 -5.82 13.58
C MET A 1 -0.35 -5.66 14.06
N LEU A 2 0.01 -4.66 14.87
CA LEU A 2 1.40 -4.51 15.35
C LEU A 2 1.88 -5.72 16.19
N SER A 3 1.06 -6.17 17.15
CA SER A 3 1.37 -7.31 18.03
C SER A 3 1.62 -8.61 17.25
N GLU A 4 0.88 -8.87 16.16
CA GLU A 4 1.07 -10.08 15.34
C GLU A 4 2.38 -10.07 14.54
N ARG A 5 2.74 -8.94 13.93
CA ARG A 5 4.02 -8.80 13.22
C ARG A 5 5.18 -9.03 14.18
N VAL A 6 5.07 -8.50 15.39
CA VAL A 6 6.11 -8.65 16.39
C VAL A 6 6.19 -10.09 16.92
N ARG A 7 5.05 -10.76 17.16
CA ARG A 7 5.02 -12.20 17.50
C ARG A 7 5.71 -13.06 16.44
N ALA A 8 5.41 -12.81 15.16
CA ALA A 8 6.01 -13.54 14.05
C ALA A 8 7.53 -13.31 13.99
N ALA A 9 7.97 -12.07 14.19
CA ALA A 9 9.39 -11.74 14.19
C ALA A 9 10.15 -12.39 15.34
N LEU A 10 9.61 -12.33 16.57
CA LEU A 10 10.22 -12.96 17.74
C LEU A 10 10.24 -14.49 17.64
N SER A 11 9.19 -15.12 17.11
CA SER A 11 9.14 -16.57 16.90
C SER A 11 10.24 -17.01 15.94
N ARG A 12 10.37 -16.31 14.81
CA ARG A 12 11.44 -16.57 13.83
C ARG A 12 12.83 -16.37 14.43
N TYR A 13 13.05 -15.29 15.18
CA TYR A 13 14.34 -15.03 15.83
C TYR A 13 14.73 -16.14 16.81
N MET A 14 13.76 -16.66 17.57
CA MET A 14 13.95 -17.81 18.46
C MET A 14 14.32 -19.07 17.70
N ASP A 15 13.60 -19.36 16.61
CA ASP A 15 13.83 -20.53 15.77
C ASP A 15 15.22 -20.50 15.11
N GLU A 16 15.61 -19.34 14.55
CA GLU A 16 16.90 -19.14 13.89
C GLU A 16 18.10 -19.30 14.83
N ARG A 17 17.94 -18.92 16.11
CA ARG A 17 19.00 -19.00 17.11
C ARG A 17 18.90 -20.20 18.06
N GLY A 18 17.88 -21.04 17.91
CA GLY A 18 17.64 -22.18 18.79
C GLY A 18 17.38 -21.78 20.25
N ILE A 19 16.75 -20.63 20.48
CA ILE A 19 16.50 -20.08 21.82
C ILE A 19 15.09 -20.44 22.27
N SER A 20 14.95 -21.03 23.46
CA SER A 20 13.64 -21.23 24.09
C SER A 20 13.15 -19.95 24.79
N ALA A 21 11.83 -19.68 24.76
CA ALA A 21 11.25 -18.50 25.42
C ALA A 21 11.57 -18.41 26.93
N ALA A 22 11.59 -19.56 27.62
CA ALA A 22 11.91 -19.63 29.05
C ALA A 22 13.36 -19.17 29.33
N ASN A 23 14.33 -19.76 28.61
CA ASN A 23 15.74 -19.37 28.73
C ASN A 23 15.97 -17.89 28.33
N TRP A 24 15.28 -17.41 27.30
CA TRP A 24 15.39 -16.01 26.88
C TRP A 24 14.88 -15.03 27.94
N CYS A 25 13.68 -15.28 28.47
CA CYS A 25 13.12 -14.48 29.56
C CYS A 25 13.99 -14.54 30.82
N HIS A 26 14.52 -15.71 31.17
CA HIS A 26 15.40 -15.88 32.32
C HIS A 26 16.65 -15.00 32.20
N ARG A 27 17.33 -15.03 31.04
CA ARG A 27 18.49 -14.18 30.76
C ARG A 27 18.16 -12.68 30.77
N ALA A 28 16.95 -12.32 30.34
CA ALA A 28 16.45 -10.95 30.34
C ALA A 28 15.91 -10.46 31.71
N GLY A 29 15.88 -11.31 32.74
CA GLY A 29 15.27 -10.98 34.04
C GLY A 29 13.75 -10.77 33.97
N LEU A 30 13.08 -11.36 32.97
CA LEU A 30 11.65 -11.26 32.74
C LEU A 30 10.92 -12.52 33.22
N ASN A 31 9.62 -12.37 33.52
CA ASN A 31 8.77 -13.51 33.83
C ASN A 31 8.55 -14.39 32.58
N GLU A 32 8.91 -15.67 32.67
CA GLU A 32 8.82 -16.65 31.59
C GLU A 32 7.40 -16.80 31.01
N SER A 33 6.37 -16.66 31.86
CA SER A 33 4.97 -16.77 31.43
C SER A 33 4.53 -15.64 30.49
N TRP A 34 5.20 -14.49 30.52
CA TRP A 34 4.81 -13.33 29.72
C TRP A 34 5.08 -13.56 28.23
N LEU A 35 6.29 -13.96 27.85
CA LEU A 35 6.64 -14.14 26.44
C LEU A 35 5.82 -15.27 25.82
N TYR A 36 5.57 -16.36 26.56
CA TYR A 36 4.66 -17.41 26.13
C TYR A 36 3.23 -16.91 25.90
N SER A 37 2.70 -16.09 26.82
CA SER A 37 1.35 -15.52 26.69
C SER A 37 1.27 -14.55 25.51
N PHE A 38 2.33 -13.77 25.29
CA PHE A 38 2.42 -12.87 24.14
C PHE A 38 2.51 -13.65 22.82
N LEU A 39 3.42 -14.60 22.68
CA LEU A 39 3.62 -15.38 21.46
C LEU A 39 2.37 -16.18 21.06
N ARG A 40 1.61 -16.69 22.03
CA ARG A 40 0.34 -17.43 21.79
C ARG A 40 -0.86 -16.53 21.52
N GLY A 41 -0.70 -15.21 21.57
CA GLY A 41 -1.81 -14.26 21.38
C GLY A 41 -2.77 -14.16 22.57
N VAL A 42 -2.39 -14.67 23.74
CA VAL A 42 -3.18 -14.56 24.98
C VAL A 42 -3.07 -13.15 25.57
N SER A 43 -1.97 -12.44 25.29
CA SER A 43 -1.76 -11.05 25.68
C SER A 43 -1.27 -10.21 24.50
N ASP A 44 -1.80 -9.00 24.38
CA ASP A 44 -1.29 -7.94 23.48
C ASP A 44 -0.32 -6.98 24.19
N ASP A 45 -0.06 -7.19 25.49
CA ASP A 45 0.85 -6.33 26.25
C ASP A 45 2.31 -6.56 25.84
N PHE A 46 2.75 -5.71 24.94
CA PHE A 46 4.10 -5.68 24.39
C PHE A 46 4.83 -4.39 24.79
N GLY A 47 5.16 -4.28 26.08
CA GLY A 47 5.89 -3.12 26.60
C GLY A 47 7.30 -3.00 25.99
N ALA A 48 7.64 -1.81 25.48
CA ALA A 48 8.94 -1.52 24.86
C ALA A 48 10.14 -1.88 25.76
N MET A 49 10.02 -1.70 27.08
CA MET A 49 11.06 -2.07 28.06
C MET A 49 11.35 -3.57 28.09
N LYS A 50 10.34 -4.41 27.86
CA LYS A 50 10.52 -5.87 27.82
C LYS A 50 11.28 -6.28 26.56
N LEU A 51 11.03 -5.60 25.45
CA LEU A 51 11.77 -5.83 24.21
C LEU A 51 13.24 -5.43 24.32
N ILE A 52 13.51 -4.29 24.96
CA ILE A 52 14.88 -3.83 25.27
C ILE A 52 15.60 -4.90 26.11
N ALA A 53 14.97 -5.38 27.18
CA ALA A 53 15.57 -6.41 28.04
C ALA A 53 15.87 -7.72 27.30
N LEU A 54 14.99 -8.15 26.39
CA LEU A 54 15.24 -9.33 25.54
C LEU A 54 16.40 -9.10 24.55
N ALA A 55 16.54 -7.89 24.02
CA ALA A 55 17.62 -7.51 23.10
C ALA A 55 18.97 -7.48 23.82
N ASP A 56 19.02 -6.86 25.00
CA ASP A 56 20.20 -6.83 25.85
C ASP A 56 20.66 -8.24 26.24
N ALA A 57 19.73 -9.15 26.53
CA ALA A 57 20.03 -10.54 26.88
C ALA A 57 20.71 -11.34 25.77
N GLU A 58 20.51 -10.98 24.50
CA GLU A 58 21.17 -11.61 23.35
C GLU A 58 22.31 -10.78 22.77
N ASN A 59 22.65 -9.65 23.41
CA ASN A 59 23.58 -8.67 22.88
C ASN A 59 23.25 -8.31 21.41
N ALA A 60 21.95 -8.19 21.13
CA ALA A 60 21.41 -7.90 19.81
C ALA A 60 20.65 -6.57 19.86
N SER A 61 20.54 -5.91 18.72
CA SER A 61 19.64 -4.77 18.59
C SER A 61 18.19 -5.24 18.47
N ILE A 62 17.26 -4.37 18.89
CA ILE A 62 15.81 -4.58 18.67
C ILE A 62 15.50 -4.76 17.18
N ASP A 63 16.25 -4.08 16.32
CA ASP A 63 16.07 -4.17 14.87
C ASP A 63 16.49 -5.53 14.34
N GLU A 64 17.64 -6.07 14.76
CA GLU A 64 18.05 -7.44 14.46
C GLU A 64 17.03 -8.47 14.95
N MET A 65 16.51 -8.30 16.17
CA MET A 65 15.47 -9.19 16.72
C MET A 65 14.18 -9.17 15.91
N LEU A 66 13.84 -8.01 15.35
CA LEU A 66 12.65 -7.84 14.54
C LEU A 66 12.89 -8.12 13.06
N GLY A 67 14.11 -8.55 12.69
CA GLY A 67 14.51 -8.78 11.30
C GLY A 67 14.49 -7.51 10.44
N ARG A 68 14.69 -6.35 11.06
CA ARG A 68 14.72 -5.04 10.40
C ARG A 68 16.17 -4.68 10.11
N ASN A 69 16.53 -4.64 8.84
CA ASN A 69 17.76 -3.97 8.45
C ASN A 69 17.46 -2.48 8.28
N LEU A 70 17.86 -1.67 9.26
CA LEU A 70 17.63 -0.23 9.21
C LEU A 70 18.50 0.48 8.17
N GLU A 71 19.53 -0.16 7.60
CA GLU A 71 20.24 0.36 6.42
C GLU A 71 19.49 0.07 5.13
N ASP A 72 18.62 -0.95 5.13
CA ASP A 72 17.77 -1.28 4.00
C ASP A 72 16.53 -0.38 3.98
N ARG A 73 16.56 0.57 3.05
CA ARG A 73 15.46 1.50 2.76
C ARG A 73 14.12 0.79 2.52
N MET A 74 14.15 -0.41 1.92
CA MET A 74 12.92 -1.15 1.60
C MET A 74 12.26 -1.72 2.86
N SER A 75 13.05 -2.27 3.78
CA SER A 75 12.59 -2.72 5.09
C SER A 75 11.90 -1.61 5.88
N VAL A 76 12.42 -0.38 5.82
CA VAL A 76 11.81 0.79 6.46
C VAL A 76 10.46 1.15 5.81
N ILE A 77 10.39 1.13 4.49
CA ILE A 77 9.15 1.33 3.75
C ILE A 77 8.09 0.29 4.15
N ASP A 78 8.45 -0.99 4.19
CA ASP A 78 7.53 -2.09 4.55
C ASP A 78 7.04 -2.02 6.01
N ALA A 79 7.84 -1.41 6.90
CA ALA A 79 7.40 -1.13 8.26
C ALA A 79 6.37 0.01 8.30
N ALA A 80 6.61 1.10 7.57
CA ALA A 80 5.75 2.29 7.54
C ALA A 80 4.45 2.11 6.73
N LEU A 81 4.45 1.18 5.77
CA LEU A 81 3.37 1.04 4.79
C LEU A 81 1.96 0.86 5.37
N PRO A 82 1.73 0.06 6.44
CA PRO A 82 0.39 -0.07 7.02
C PRO A 82 -0.13 1.24 7.62
N ILE A 83 0.75 2.00 8.28
CA ILE A 83 0.41 3.28 8.91
C ILE A 83 0.05 4.31 7.84
N LEU A 84 0.84 4.35 6.76
CA LEU A 84 0.59 5.25 5.64
C LEU A 84 -0.71 4.90 4.90
N GLN A 85 -1.00 3.60 4.67
CA GLN A 85 -2.25 3.16 4.05
C GLN A 85 -3.50 3.63 4.82
N GLU A 86 -3.43 3.62 6.15
CA GLU A 86 -4.55 3.98 7.01
C GLU A 86 -4.67 5.49 7.27
N ARG A 87 -3.54 6.18 7.49
CA ARG A 87 -3.53 7.54 8.09
C ARG A 87 -2.49 8.50 7.50
N ALA A 88 -2.04 8.32 6.25
CA ALA A 88 -0.98 9.16 5.64
C ALA A 88 -1.23 10.68 5.68
N THR A 89 -2.49 11.11 5.63
CA THR A 89 -2.89 12.52 5.69
C THR A 89 -2.65 13.15 7.07
N GLU A 90 -2.69 12.34 8.13
CA GLU A 90 -2.73 12.80 9.52
C GLU A 90 -1.44 12.45 10.30
N VAL A 91 -0.70 11.44 9.82
CA VAL A 91 0.50 10.98 10.50
C VAL A 91 1.72 11.83 10.15
N SER A 92 2.60 12.03 11.13
CA SER A 92 3.93 12.66 11.01
C SER A 92 5.05 11.62 11.01
N LEU A 93 6.25 11.99 10.54
CA LEU A 93 7.43 11.11 10.65
C LEU A 93 7.73 10.69 12.11
N GLY A 94 7.48 11.57 13.08
CA GLY A 94 7.66 11.27 14.50
C GLY A 94 6.71 10.19 14.99
N GLN A 95 5.44 10.24 14.58
CA GLN A 95 4.46 9.19 14.91
C GLN A 95 4.80 7.87 14.20
N ILE A 96 5.23 7.91 12.93
CA ILE A 96 5.72 6.72 12.22
C ILE A 96 6.90 6.12 12.97
N ALA A 97 7.87 6.94 13.42
CA ALA A 97 9.02 6.47 14.19
C ALA A 97 8.60 5.70 15.46
N ILE A 98 7.65 6.25 16.22
CA ILE A 98 7.13 5.64 17.44
C ILE A 98 6.41 4.32 17.12
N GLU A 99 5.47 4.34 16.18
CA GLU A 99 4.63 3.18 15.87
C GLU A 99 5.39 2.05 15.17
N THR A 100 6.39 2.39 14.35
CA THR A 100 7.25 1.41 13.69
C THR A 100 8.43 0.99 14.56
N MET A 101 8.67 1.66 15.70
CA MET A 101 9.87 1.51 16.53
C MET A 101 11.17 1.72 15.72
N ILE A 102 11.14 2.59 14.71
CA ILE A 102 12.32 2.99 13.93
C ILE A 102 12.80 4.33 14.48
N PRO A 103 14.09 4.50 14.84
CA PRO A 103 14.57 5.78 15.34
C PRO A 103 14.29 6.91 14.36
N LEU A 104 13.69 8.01 14.82
CA LEU A 104 13.35 9.16 13.96
C LEU A 104 14.56 9.67 13.16
N LYS A 105 15.75 9.67 13.77
CA LYS A 105 17.00 10.04 13.09
C LYS A 105 17.29 9.19 11.85
N HIS A 106 16.93 7.90 11.85
CA HIS A 106 17.11 7.01 10.70
C HIS A 106 16.10 7.34 9.60
N LEU A 107 14.83 7.57 9.96
CA LEU A 107 13.80 7.99 9.00
C LEU A 107 14.19 9.31 8.30
N VAL A 108 14.64 10.29 9.08
CA VAL A 108 15.07 11.59 8.55
C VAL A 108 16.33 11.44 7.70
N ALA A 109 17.31 10.62 8.11
CA ALA A 109 18.53 10.39 7.33
C ALA A 109 18.26 9.74 5.97
N GLN A 110 17.25 8.87 5.87
CA GLN A 110 16.93 8.19 4.61
C GLN A 110 15.99 8.99 3.73
N PHE A 111 14.89 9.49 4.28
CA PHE A 111 13.80 10.06 3.48
C PHE A 111 13.77 11.58 3.51
N GLU A 112 14.48 12.23 4.44
CA GLU A 112 14.46 13.67 4.73
C GLU A 112 13.10 14.19 5.23
N THR A 113 12.01 13.81 4.57
CA THR A 113 10.63 14.26 4.80
C THR A 113 9.65 13.10 4.79
N LYS A 114 8.44 13.34 5.33
CA LYS A 114 7.33 12.38 5.26
C LYS A 114 6.94 12.13 3.81
N GLU A 115 6.94 13.18 3.01
CA GLU A 115 6.50 13.19 1.62
C GLU A 115 7.37 12.26 0.77
N THR A 116 8.69 12.26 0.96
CA THR A 116 9.60 11.32 0.29
C THR A 116 9.28 9.87 0.67
N LEU A 117 9.14 9.57 1.97
CA LEU A 117 8.77 8.23 2.46
C LEU A 117 7.43 7.78 1.85
N LEU A 118 6.44 8.68 1.85
CA LEU A 118 5.11 8.42 1.30
C LEU A 118 5.15 8.14 -0.20
N ILE A 119 5.91 8.93 -0.97
CA ILE A 119 6.07 8.74 -2.42
C ILE A 119 6.67 7.37 -2.69
N GLU A 120 7.80 7.05 -2.07
CA GLU A 120 8.47 5.78 -2.32
C GLU A 120 7.63 4.58 -1.86
N ALA A 121 6.97 4.69 -0.70
CA ALA A 121 6.05 3.68 -0.21
C ALA A 121 4.87 3.46 -1.17
N TYR A 122 4.28 4.52 -1.71
CA TYR A 122 3.20 4.41 -2.68
C TYR A 122 3.67 3.81 -4.00
N LEU A 123 4.83 4.22 -4.52
CA LEU A 123 5.40 3.70 -5.76
C LEU A 123 5.69 2.20 -5.63
N LYS A 124 6.26 1.76 -4.50
CA LYS A 124 6.43 0.33 -4.18
C LYS A 124 5.08 -0.39 -4.18
N LEU A 125 4.13 0.09 -3.38
CA LEU A 125 2.82 -0.53 -3.24
C LEU A 125 2.07 -0.64 -4.57
N ALA A 126 2.17 0.38 -5.42
CA ALA A 126 1.57 0.37 -6.75
C ALA A 126 2.20 -0.71 -7.66
N ARG A 127 3.52 -0.89 -7.62
CA ARG A 127 4.21 -1.96 -8.35
C ARG A 127 3.82 -3.35 -7.83
N ASP A 128 3.85 -3.52 -6.52
CA ASP A 128 3.65 -4.83 -5.87
C ASP A 128 2.19 -5.29 -5.91
N SER A 129 1.23 -4.35 -5.97
CA SER A 129 -0.19 -4.70 -5.77
C SER A 129 -1.18 -4.10 -6.76
N ALA A 130 -0.96 -2.89 -7.30
CA ALA A 130 -1.91 -2.32 -8.27
C ALA A 130 -1.83 -3.07 -9.61
N LEU A 131 -0.61 -3.26 -10.12
CA LEU A 131 -0.36 -4.00 -11.37
C LEU A 131 -0.92 -5.44 -11.31
N PRO A 132 -0.59 -6.27 -10.30
CA PRO A 132 -1.20 -7.60 -10.18
C PRO A 132 -2.72 -7.56 -9.98
N THR A 133 -3.24 -6.54 -9.28
CA THR A 133 -4.68 -6.45 -9.05
C THR A 133 -5.43 -6.21 -10.35
N VAL A 134 -4.99 -5.26 -11.17
CA VAL A 134 -5.58 -4.99 -12.48
C VAL A 134 -5.33 -6.14 -13.46
N ALA A 135 -4.21 -6.86 -13.35
CA ALA A 135 -3.94 -8.02 -14.20
C ALA A 135 -4.93 -9.19 -14.00
N ARG A 136 -5.70 -9.19 -12.89
CA ARG A 136 -6.76 -10.16 -12.61
C ARG A 136 -8.09 -9.84 -13.30
N THR A 137 -8.15 -8.80 -14.12
CA THR A 137 -9.35 -8.49 -14.90
C THR A 137 -9.81 -9.70 -15.71
N ALA A 138 -11.11 -9.97 -15.64
CA ALA A 138 -11.77 -11.09 -16.31
C ALA A 138 -13.07 -10.63 -16.99
N GLY A 139 -13.50 -11.40 -17.99
CA GLY A 139 -14.74 -11.13 -18.74
C GLY A 139 -14.66 -11.62 -20.18
N ASP A 140 -15.76 -12.15 -20.68
CA ASP A 140 -15.84 -12.76 -22.02
C ASP A 140 -15.95 -11.67 -23.10
N CYS A 141 -16.66 -10.58 -22.81
CA CYS A 141 -16.77 -9.42 -23.69
C CYS A 141 -16.04 -8.20 -23.14
N LEU A 142 -15.82 -7.19 -24.01
CA LEU A 142 -15.14 -5.95 -23.65
C LEU A 142 -15.79 -5.26 -22.44
N GLN A 143 -17.13 -5.18 -22.44
CA GLN A 143 -17.87 -4.55 -21.35
C GLN A 143 -17.59 -5.22 -20.01
N GLN A 144 -17.66 -6.54 -19.93
CA GLN A 144 -17.39 -7.28 -18.69
C GLN A 144 -15.95 -7.07 -18.20
N ARG A 145 -14.97 -7.05 -19.12
CA ARG A 145 -13.57 -6.78 -18.76
C ARG A 145 -13.37 -5.35 -18.25
N MET A 146 -14.00 -4.37 -18.89
CA MET A 146 -13.95 -2.98 -18.43
C MET A 146 -14.60 -2.82 -17.06
N ASP A 147 -15.76 -3.44 -16.83
CA ASP A 147 -16.45 -3.41 -15.52
C ASP A 147 -15.59 -4.09 -14.43
N SER A 148 -14.96 -5.22 -14.74
CA SER A 148 -14.02 -5.92 -13.86
C SER A 148 -12.79 -5.06 -13.54
N TYR A 149 -12.17 -4.43 -14.55
CA TYR A 149 -11.05 -3.50 -14.36
C TYR A 149 -11.42 -2.34 -13.44
N VAL A 150 -12.52 -1.64 -13.74
CA VAL A 150 -12.97 -0.49 -12.96
C VAL A 150 -13.23 -0.90 -11.50
N GLY A 151 -13.90 -2.03 -11.27
CA GLY A 151 -14.16 -2.54 -9.92
C GLY A 151 -12.86 -2.86 -9.15
N LEU A 152 -11.90 -3.53 -9.80
CA LEU A 152 -10.61 -3.88 -9.18
C LEU A 152 -9.76 -2.64 -8.87
N ALA A 153 -9.69 -1.68 -9.81
CA ALA A 153 -8.95 -0.44 -9.63
C ALA A 153 -9.59 0.45 -8.55
N ALA A 154 -10.90 0.63 -8.58
CA ALA A 154 -11.64 1.39 -7.58
C ALA A 154 -11.46 0.79 -6.18
N GLY A 155 -11.67 -0.53 -6.04
CA GLY A 155 -11.49 -1.24 -4.78
C GLY A 155 -10.06 -1.11 -4.23
N TRP A 156 -9.04 -1.18 -5.11
CA TRP A 156 -7.65 -1.00 -4.71
C TRP A 156 -7.37 0.42 -4.16
N ILE A 157 -7.85 1.46 -4.86
CA ILE A 157 -7.68 2.86 -4.44
C ILE A 157 -8.45 3.14 -3.14
N LEU A 158 -9.69 2.66 -3.03
CA LEU A 158 -10.56 2.91 -1.88
C LEU A 158 -9.97 2.40 -0.56
N GLN A 159 -9.41 1.18 -0.57
CA GLN A 159 -8.73 0.61 0.59
C GLN A 159 -7.51 1.42 1.06
N ARG A 160 -7.02 2.34 0.22
CA ARG A 160 -5.77 3.09 0.40
C ARG A 160 -5.99 4.58 0.23
N PHE A 161 -7.24 5.03 0.35
CA PHE A 161 -7.63 6.38 -0.03
C PHE A 161 -6.84 7.48 0.72
N PRO A 162 -6.59 7.37 2.05
CA PRO A 162 -5.76 8.35 2.75
C PRO A 162 -4.34 8.45 2.18
N MET A 163 -3.72 7.31 1.89
CA MET A 163 -2.39 7.26 1.27
C MET A 163 -2.39 7.82 -0.13
N TYR A 164 -3.39 7.47 -0.95
CA TYR A 164 -3.49 7.95 -2.31
C TYR A 164 -3.65 9.48 -2.36
N LEU A 165 -4.51 10.04 -1.50
CA LEU A 165 -4.72 11.49 -1.42
C LEU A 165 -3.43 12.22 -1.03
N ALA A 166 -2.75 11.76 0.02
CA ALA A 166 -1.50 12.35 0.47
C ALA A 166 -0.41 12.22 -0.62
N PHE A 167 -0.34 11.08 -1.32
CA PHE A 167 0.58 10.86 -2.42
C PHE A 167 0.36 11.83 -3.58
N ARG A 168 -0.91 12.09 -3.96
CA ARG A 168 -1.25 13.00 -5.06
C ARG A 168 -0.77 14.43 -4.79
N SER A 169 -0.86 14.88 -3.55
CA SER A 169 -0.31 16.18 -3.17
C SER A 169 1.22 16.17 -3.18
N ALA A 170 1.84 15.11 -2.63
CA ALA A 170 3.30 14.99 -2.53
C ALA A 170 3.99 14.88 -3.90
N ILE A 171 3.44 14.10 -4.84
CA ILE A 171 4.07 13.84 -6.14
C ILE A 171 4.16 15.07 -7.04
N LEU A 172 3.24 16.04 -6.87
CA LEU A 172 3.24 17.29 -7.62
C LEU A 172 4.48 18.14 -7.32
N ILE A 173 4.87 18.19 -6.05
CA ILE A 173 6.02 18.97 -5.55
C ILE A 173 7.31 18.14 -5.47
N ALA A 174 7.27 16.86 -5.84
CA ALA A 174 8.40 15.94 -5.74
C ALA A 174 9.55 16.28 -6.71
N SER A 175 10.65 15.53 -6.59
CA SER A 175 11.74 15.59 -7.56
C SER A 175 11.29 15.10 -8.95
N ALA A 176 12.03 15.49 -10.00
CA ALA A 176 11.80 14.99 -11.35
C ALA A 176 11.96 13.46 -11.44
N ALA A 177 12.88 12.88 -10.66
CA ALA A 177 13.09 11.45 -10.60
C ALA A 177 11.85 10.70 -10.08
N HIS A 178 11.26 11.16 -8.96
CA HIS A 178 10.04 10.55 -8.43
C HIS A 178 8.85 10.67 -9.38
N ARG A 179 8.70 11.81 -10.06
CA ARG A 179 7.67 11.97 -11.10
C ARG A 179 7.89 11.02 -12.28
N ALA A 180 9.13 10.85 -12.74
CA ALA A 180 9.45 9.92 -13.81
C ALA A 180 9.13 8.47 -13.44
N ASP A 181 9.42 8.08 -12.20
CA ASP A 181 9.09 6.76 -11.67
C ASP A 181 7.58 6.51 -11.57
N TYR A 182 6.81 7.51 -11.14
CA TYR A 182 5.35 7.44 -11.17
C TYR A 182 4.82 7.30 -12.60
N LEU A 183 5.35 8.06 -13.56
CA LEU A 183 4.98 7.96 -14.97
C LEU A 183 5.29 6.56 -15.54
N ARG A 184 6.40 5.94 -15.14
CA ARG A 184 6.72 4.56 -15.54
C ARG A 184 5.64 3.59 -15.07
N ILE A 185 5.24 3.66 -13.79
CA ILE A 185 4.14 2.82 -13.26
C ILE A 185 2.83 3.07 -14.00
N GLN A 186 2.52 4.32 -14.35
CA GLN A 186 1.33 4.65 -15.13
C GLN A 186 1.36 4.04 -16.54
N ASN A 187 2.54 3.98 -17.17
CA ASN A 187 2.72 3.32 -18.46
C ASN A 187 2.59 1.80 -18.34
N ASP A 188 3.16 1.20 -17.29
CA ASP A 188 3.04 -0.24 -17.02
C ASP A 188 1.56 -0.61 -16.78
N LEU A 189 0.81 0.20 -16.03
CA LEU A 189 -0.63 0.01 -15.82
C LEU A 189 -1.40 0.10 -17.13
N ALA A 190 -1.08 1.07 -17.99
CA ALA A 190 -1.69 1.16 -19.32
C ALA A 190 -1.39 -0.05 -20.20
N ALA A 191 -0.17 -0.59 -20.14
CA ALA A 191 0.18 -1.79 -20.87
C ALA A 191 -0.66 -2.98 -20.40
N VAL A 192 -0.81 -3.17 -19.09
CA VAL A 192 -1.69 -4.22 -18.54
C VAL A 192 -3.14 -4.04 -18.97
N ILE A 193 -3.66 -2.81 -18.92
CA ILE A 193 -5.04 -2.51 -19.34
C ILE A 193 -5.23 -2.84 -20.82
N ARG A 194 -4.30 -2.42 -21.67
CA ARG A 194 -4.33 -2.72 -23.10
C ARG A 194 -4.37 -4.22 -23.34
N ASP A 195 -3.47 -4.98 -22.72
CA ASP A 195 -3.30 -6.41 -22.98
C ASP A 195 -4.44 -7.26 -22.40
N LYS A 196 -4.93 -6.90 -21.20
CA LYS A 196 -5.94 -7.70 -20.48
C LYS A 196 -7.36 -7.28 -20.78
N VAL A 197 -7.60 -6.01 -21.11
CA VAL A 197 -8.95 -5.46 -21.22
C VAL A 197 -9.31 -5.22 -22.69
N LEU A 198 -8.44 -4.54 -23.44
CA LEU A 198 -8.75 -4.03 -24.77
C LEU A 198 -8.41 -5.04 -25.89
N MET A 199 -7.18 -5.55 -25.93
CA MET A 199 -6.65 -6.44 -26.98
C MET A 199 -7.42 -7.75 -27.20
N PRO A 200 -8.04 -8.39 -26.19
CA PRO A 200 -8.85 -9.58 -26.42
C PRO A 200 -10.14 -9.31 -27.22
N SER A 201 -10.49 -8.03 -27.46
CA SER A 201 -11.64 -7.66 -28.26
C SER A 201 -11.28 -7.56 -29.75
N LYS A 202 -11.96 -8.33 -30.60
CA LYS A 202 -11.86 -8.20 -32.07
C LYS A 202 -12.58 -6.96 -32.63
N GLU A 203 -13.30 -6.24 -31.76
CA GLU A 203 -14.22 -5.16 -32.14
C GLU A 203 -13.59 -3.76 -32.06
N ILE A 204 -12.35 -3.63 -31.58
CA ILE A 204 -11.70 -2.34 -31.33
C ILE A 204 -10.63 -2.07 -32.40
N SER A 205 -10.69 -0.91 -33.05
CA SER A 205 -9.64 -0.46 -33.97
C SER A 205 -8.41 0.07 -33.21
N ILE A 206 -7.22 0.07 -33.85
CA ILE A 206 -5.97 0.56 -33.22
C ILE A 206 -6.09 2.02 -32.71
N PRO A 207 -6.68 2.97 -33.46
CA PRO A 207 -6.92 4.33 -32.96
C PRO A 207 -7.81 4.37 -31.72
N ASP A 208 -8.85 3.51 -31.66
CA ASP A 208 -9.76 3.44 -30.51
C ASP A 208 -9.03 2.87 -29.27
N MET A 209 -8.08 1.95 -29.46
CA MET A 209 -7.26 1.41 -28.36
C MET A 209 -6.40 2.48 -27.68
N GLU A 210 -5.80 3.41 -28.42
CA GLU A 210 -4.98 4.49 -27.84
C GLU A 210 -5.84 5.48 -27.04
N ILE A 211 -7.00 5.84 -27.58
CA ILE A 211 -7.98 6.71 -26.91
C ILE A 211 -8.50 6.03 -25.64
N LEU A 212 -8.88 4.76 -25.71
CA LEU A 212 -9.38 4.00 -24.54
C LEU A 212 -8.29 3.77 -23.49
N THR A 213 -7.05 3.56 -23.90
CA THR A 213 -5.91 3.47 -22.97
C THR A 213 -5.73 4.81 -22.24
N CYS A 214 -5.74 5.93 -22.97
CA CYS A 214 -5.64 7.28 -22.39
C CYS A 214 -6.80 7.60 -21.43
N LEU A 215 -8.03 7.25 -21.82
CA LEU A 215 -9.22 7.43 -20.99
C LEU A 215 -9.18 6.55 -19.74
N SER A 216 -8.74 5.30 -19.84
CA SER A 216 -8.60 4.40 -18.69
C SER A 216 -7.53 4.86 -17.69
N GLN A 217 -6.41 5.43 -18.17
CA GLN A 217 -5.41 6.07 -17.33
C GLN A 217 -5.95 7.33 -16.65
N THR A 218 -6.72 8.13 -17.40
CA THR A 218 -7.37 9.34 -16.86
C THR A 218 -8.38 8.96 -15.79
N LEU A 219 -9.22 7.96 -16.03
CA LEU A 219 -10.14 7.39 -15.04
C LEU A 219 -9.37 6.94 -13.78
N TYR A 220 -8.28 6.19 -13.92
CA TYR A 220 -7.47 5.75 -12.78
C TYR A 220 -6.88 6.92 -11.97
N ARG A 221 -6.45 7.99 -12.66
CA ARG A 221 -5.93 9.21 -12.02
C ARG A 221 -7.02 10.02 -11.33
N GLU A 222 -8.16 10.18 -11.97
CA GLU A 222 -9.28 11.01 -11.51
C GLU A 222 -10.25 10.27 -10.59
N MET A 223 -10.08 8.95 -10.39
CA MET A 223 -10.79 8.16 -9.38
C MET A 223 -10.72 8.81 -7.99
N ALA A 224 -9.61 9.47 -7.61
CA ALA A 224 -9.53 10.24 -6.35
C ALA A 224 -10.51 11.41 -6.31
N ALA A 225 -10.61 12.17 -7.40
CA ALA A 225 -11.48 13.35 -7.47
C ALA A 225 -12.95 12.91 -7.37
N LEU A 226 -13.32 11.82 -8.04
CA LEU A 226 -14.64 11.23 -7.95
C LEU A 226 -14.94 10.68 -6.56
N ILE A 227 -13.98 9.99 -5.93
CA ILE A 227 -14.12 9.51 -4.54
C ILE A 227 -14.20 10.68 -3.56
N LEU A 228 -13.50 11.80 -3.78
CA LEU A 228 -13.61 13.00 -2.95
C LEU A 228 -14.97 13.69 -3.09
N ILE A 229 -15.52 13.74 -4.31
CA ILE A 229 -16.83 14.35 -4.58
C ILE A 229 -17.97 13.54 -3.92
N HIS A 230 -17.86 12.21 -3.90
CA HIS A 230 -18.91 11.31 -3.41
C HIS A 230 -18.62 10.76 -2.00
N GLY A 231 -17.41 10.97 -1.48
CA GLY A 231 -16.85 10.33 -0.28
C GLY A 231 -17.39 10.86 1.05
N HIS A 232 -18.28 11.85 1.05
CA HIS A 232 -18.97 12.26 2.28
C HIS A 232 -20.17 11.36 2.65
N HIS A 233 -20.62 10.44 1.78
CA HIS A 233 -21.89 9.73 2.00
C HIS A 233 -21.84 8.18 2.03
N GLY A 234 -20.66 7.55 1.97
CA GLY A 234 -20.60 6.07 2.07
C GLY A 234 -21.17 5.33 0.85
N GLU A 235 -21.31 6.02 -0.28
CA GLU A 235 -21.95 5.53 -1.50
C GLU A 235 -20.92 4.97 -2.50
N LEU A 236 -20.15 3.97 -2.05
CA LEU A 236 -19.09 3.33 -2.86
C LEU A 236 -19.63 2.64 -4.11
N GLU A 237 -20.85 2.09 -4.03
CA GLU A 237 -21.53 1.46 -5.16
C GLU A 237 -21.93 2.48 -6.23
N LEU A 238 -22.26 3.72 -5.84
CA LEU A 238 -22.61 4.80 -6.78
C LEU A 238 -21.39 5.32 -7.54
N ILE A 239 -20.22 5.45 -6.89
CA ILE A 239 -18.98 5.83 -7.58
C ILE A 239 -18.60 4.77 -8.61
N ALA A 240 -18.67 3.48 -8.25
CA ALA A 240 -18.41 2.40 -9.18
C ALA A 240 -19.43 2.39 -10.32
N ALA A 241 -20.72 2.62 -10.03
CA ALA A 241 -21.78 2.70 -11.03
C ALA A 241 -21.61 3.91 -11.97
N ASP A 242 -21.20 5.07 -11.47
CA ASP A 242 -20.97 6.26 -12.29
C ASP A 242 -19.72 6.12 -13.15
N LEU A 243 -18.66 5.51 -12.62
CA LEU A 243 -17.48 5.17 -13.41
C LEU A 243 -17.81 4.15 -14.51
N GLN A 244 -18.64 3.15 -14.21
CA GLN A 244 -19.18 2.22 -15.19
C GLN A 244 -20.08 2.92 -16.21
N ARG A 245 -20.89 3.91 -15.80
CA ARG A 245 -21.77 4.72 -16.66
C ARG A 245 -20.96 5.57 -17.64
N ILE A 246 -19.95 6.30 -17.15
CA ILE A 246 -19.01 7.09 -17.97
C ILE A 246 -18.26 6.17 -18.93
N THR A 247 -17.75 5.05 -18.44
CA THR A 247 -17.05 4.05 -19.27
C THR A 247 -17.97 3.50 -20.37
N ARG A 248 -19.23 3.20 -20.06
CA ARG A 248 -20.22 2.73 -21.03
C ARG A 248 -20.59 3.81 -22.06
N ALA A 249 -20.70 5.07 -21.65
CA ALA A 249 -20.95 6.18 -22.56
C ALA A 249 -19.80 6.36 -23.57
N ILE A 250 -18.56 6.27 -23.09
CA ILE A 250 -17.35 6.30 -23.92
C ILE A 250 -17.33 5.12 -24.91
N LEU A 251 -17.55 3.89 -24.44
CA LEU A 251 -17.49 2.67 -25.26
C LEU A 251 -18.61 2.58 -26.31
N THR A 252 -19.76 3.18 -26.05
CA THR A 252 -20.91 3.15 -26.97
C THR A 252 -20.95 4.33 -27.93
N GLY A 253 -19.99 5.25 -27.86
CA GLY A 253 -19.91 6.43 -28.73
C GLY A 253 -21.09 7.40 -28.58
N LYS A 254 -21.86 7.31 -27.50
CA LYS A 254 -22.95 8.26 -27.23
C LYS A 254 -22.34 9.61 -26.86
N LYS A 255 -22.46 10.57 -27.80
CA LYS A 255 -21.99 11.96 -27.73
C LYS A 255 -22.73 12.86 -26.74
N ASP A 256 -23.64 12.33 -25.93
CA ASP A 256 -24.48 13.16 -25.06
C ASP A 256 -23.73 13.47 -23.76
N ALA A 257 -22.71 14.31 -23.89
CA ALA A 257 -22.00 14.97 -22.79
C ALA A 257 -22.89 15.91 -21.97
N ALA A 258 -24.19 16.02 -22.29
CA ALA A 258 -25.16 16.85 -21.59
C ALA A 258 -25.96 16.11 -20.49
N GLU A 259 -25.83 14.78 -20.38
CA GLU A 259 -26.53 13.95 -19.37
C GLU A 259 -25.59 13.20 -18.40
N LEU A 260 -24.27 13.40 -18.51
CA LEU A 260 -23.27 12.96 -17.54
C LEU A 260 -22.95 14.07 -16.54
#